data_AF-A0AAD9IQ58-F1
#
_entry.id   AF-A0AAD9IQ58-F1
#
_cell.length_a   1.000
_cell.length_b   1.000
_cell.length_c   1.000
_cell.angle_alpha   90.00
_cell.angle_beta   90.00
_cell.angle_gamma   90.00
#
_symmetry.space_group_name_H-M   'P 1'
#
loop_
_entity.id
_entity.type
_entity.pdbx_description
1 polymer ?
#
loop_
_entity_poly.entity_id
_entity_poly.type
_entity_poly.pdbx_seq_one_letter_code
_entity_poly.pdbx_strand_id
1 'polypeptide(L)'
;MNINKIENDNKVNVFLALIGASAFELLVSLVTPYDVAGKSYNDLTKLLEDYYKPKHSVVGERYTFSSCNQQENESVTDFILALKKLSINFEFGDSLKNTLRDRLLIVVQSPAIKTRLFSLTTTTDLTWDKACSEAQAMELAAQ
;
A
#
# COMPACT_ATOMS: atom_id res chain seq x y z
N MET A 1 -21.49 -8.78 17.42
CA MET A 1 -21.81 -8.58 18.85
C MET A 1 -22.16 -7.10 19.03
N ASN A 2 -23.42 -6.73 19.30
CA ASN A 2 -23.81 -5.33 19.55
C ASN A 2 -23.64 -5.07 21.05
N ILE A 3 -22.45 -4.59 21.44
CA ILE A 3 -21.99 -4.56 22.85
C ILE A 3 -22.92 -3.71 23.73
N ASN A 4 -23.60 -2.70 23.17
CA ASN A 4 -24.44 -1.76 23.91
C ASN A 4 -25.94 -1.81 23.55
N LYS A 5 -26.38 -2.75 22.69
CA LYS A 5 -27.78 -2.86 22.22
C LYS A 5 -28.39 -1.54 21.72
N ILE A 6 -27.57 -0.65 21.15
CA ILE A 6 -28.06 0.64 20.63
C ILE A 6 -28.96 0.36 19.42
N GLU A 7 -30.21 0.80 19.50
CA GLU A 7 -31.17 0.76 18.41
C GLU A 7 -30.65 1.58 17.23
N ASN A 8 -30.91 1.13 15.99
CA ASN A 8 -30.38 1.77 14.80
C ASN A 8 -30.74 3.26 14.72
N ASP A 9 -31.95 3.61 15.14
CA ASP A 9 -32.49 4.97 15.11
C ASP A 9 -31.75 5.92 16.06
N ASN A 10 -31.06 5.39 17.08
CA ASN A 10 -30.28 6.17 18.04
C ASN A 10 -28.78 6.17 17.78
N LYS A 11 -28.28 5.39 16.81
CA LYS A 11 -26.84 5.26 16.54
C LYS A 11 -26.18 6.58 16.14
N VAL A 12 -26.86 7.39 15.33
CA VAL A 12 -26.34 8.70 14.88
C VAL A 12 -26.17 9.64 16.06
N ASN A 13 -27.21 9.77 16.90
CA ASN A 13 -27.18 10.64 18.07
C ASN A 13 -26.09 10.25 19.07
N VAL A 14 -25.98 8.94 19.36
CA VAL A 14 -24.93 8.43 20.26
C VAL A 14 -23.54 8.63 19.65
N PHE A 15 -23.38 8.41 18.34
CA PHE A 15 -22.11 8.65 17.66
C PHE A 15 -21.68 10.11 17.74
N LEU A 16 -22.55 11.06 17.36
CA LEU A 16 -22.26 12.49 17.40
C LEU A 16 -21.91 12.99 18.81
N ALA A 17 -22.50 12.40 19.85
CA ALA A 17 -22.17 12.72 21.24
C ALA A 17 -20.79 12.21 21.69
N LEU A 18 -20.23 11.18 21.03
CA LEU A 18 -19.01 10.48 21.46
C LEU A 18 -17.77 10.79 20.61
N ILE A 19 -17.91 11.26 19.38
CA ILE A 19 -16.79 11.49 18.44
C ILE A 19 -15.86 12.64 18.83
N GLY A 20 -16.29 13.49 19.78
CA GLY A 20 -15.54 14.66 20.22
C GLY A 20 -15.67 15.88 19.29
N ALA A 21 -15.28 17.04 19.80
CA ALA A 21 -15.55 18.33 19.17
C ALA A 21 -14.92 18.48 17.77
N SER A 22 -13.64 18.12 17.62
CA SER A 22 -12.92 18.32 16.34
C SER A 22 -13.49 17.47 15.19
N ALA A 23 -13.86 16.21 15.46
CA ALA A 23 -14.47 15.36 14.45
C ALA A 23 -15.91 15.79 14.13
N PHE A 24 -16.65 16.30 15.13
CA PHE A 24 -17.99 16.86 14.93
C PHE A 24 -17.97 18.11 14.05
N GLU A 25 -17.10 19.08 14.35
CA GLU A 25 -16.92 20.30 13.55
C GLU A 25 -16.55 19.98 12.10
N LEU A 26 -15.66 19.01 11.91
CA LEU A 26 -15.31 18.50 10.59
C LEU A 26 -16.53 17.93 9.85
N LEU A 27 -17.32 17.07 10.50
CA LEU A 27 -18.53 16.52 9.89
C LEU A 27 -19.50 17.61 9.46
N VAL A 28 -19.77 18.59 10.33
CA VAL A 28 -20.64 19.73 10.01
C VAL A 28 -20.11 20.49 8.78
N SER A 29 -18.81 20.74 8.72
CA SER A 29 -18.17 21.38 7.57
C SER A 29 -18.33 20.56 6.28
N LEU A 30 -18.15 19.24 6.35
CA LEU A 30 -18.22 18.34 5.19
C LEU A 30 -19.65 18.16 4.63
N VAL A 31 -20.68 18.28 5.49
CA VAL A 31 -22.08 18.06 5.08
C VAL A 31 -22.85 19.34 4.82
N THR A 32 -22.29 20.53 5.10
CA THR A 32 -22.93 21.83 4.82
C THR A 32 -23.35 21.92 3.34
N PRO A 33 -24.61 22.33 3.03
CA PRO A 33 -25.62 22.95 3.90
C PRO A 33 -26.63 21.99 4.56
N TYR A 34 -26.38 20.68 4.54
CA TYR A 34 -27.28 19.67 5.11
C TYR A 34 -27.05 19.47 6.61
N ASP A 35 -28.05 18.94 7.31
CA ASP A 35 -27.94 18.58 8.73
C ASP A 35 -27.16 17.27 8.89
N VAL A 36 -26.16 17.28 9.78
CA VAL A 36 -25.34 16.12 10.13
C VAL A 36 -26.18 15.01 10.78
N ALA A 37 -27.22 15.36 11.56
CA ALA A 37 -28.12 14.38 12.17
C ALA A 37 -29.05 13.70 11.15
N GLY A 38 -29.21 14.29 9.96
CA GLY A 38 -29.99 13.73 8.85
C GLY A 38 -29.24 12.70 8.00
N LYS A 39 -27.95 12.45 8.27
CA LYS A 39 -27.14 11.44 7.57
C LYS A 39 -27.18 10.10 8.30
N SER A 40 -26.98 9.01 7.55
CA SER A 40 -26.87 7.70 8.16
C SER A 40 -25.54 7.57 8.92
N TYR A 41 -25.51 6.72 9.95
CA TYR A 41 -24.28 6.40 10.69
C TYR A 41 -23.14 5.98 9.74
N ASN A 42 -23.45 5.14 8.74
CA ASN A 42 -22.46 4.66 7.78
C ASN A 42 -21.90 5.80 6.90
N ASP A 43 -22.73 6.76 6.50
CA ASP A 43 -22.26 7.91 5.72
C ASP A 43 -21.32 8.79 6.56
N LEU A 44 -21.67 9.02 7.83
CA LEU A 44 -20.87 9.84 8.74
C LEU A 44 -19.53 9.17 9.06
N THR A 45 -19.52 7.87 9.37
CA THR A 45 -18.27 7.15 9.59
C THR A 45 -17.40 7.14 8.34
N LYS A 46 -18.00 6.96 7.15
CA LYS A 46 -17.27 6.99 5.89
C LYS A 46 -16.65 8.36 5.61
N LEU A 47 -17.35 9.47 5.88
CA LEU A 47 -16.79 10.82 5.72
C LEU A 47 -15.58 11.05 6.63
N LEU A 48 -15.66 10.59 7.88
CA LEU A 48 -14.53 10.68 8.80
C LEU A 48 -13.38 9.75 8.41
N GLU A 49 -13.69 8.52 7.97
CA GLU A 49 -12.70 7.60 7.42
C GLU A 49 -12.01 8.21 6.21
N ASP A 50 -12.73 8.74 5.22
CA ASP A 50 -12.15 9.34 4.02
C ASP A 50 -11.28 10.58 4.33
N TYR A 51 -11.64 11.34 5.37
CA TYR A 51 -10.86 12.51 5.79
C TYR A 51 -9.61 12.13 6.59
N TYR A 52 -9.74 11.22 7.57
CA TYR A 52 -8.66 10.83 8.48
C TYR A 52 -7.79 9.69 7.95
N LYS A 53 -8.28 8.93 6.98
CA LYS A 53 -7.43 8.02 6.21
C LYS A 53 -6.27 8.88 5.73
N PRO A 54 -5.02 8.48 5.99
CA PRO A 54 -3.90 9.20 5.42
C PRO A 54 -4.22 9.31 3.94
N LYS A 55 -4.24 10.54 3.39
CA LYS A 55 -4.04 10.71 1.96
C LYS A 55 -2.64 10.17 1.73
N HIS A 56 -2.53 8.85 1.60
CA HIS A 56 -1.38 8.15 1.13
C HIS A 56 -1.08 8.84 -0.19
N SER A 57 -0.10 9.73 -0.15
CA SER A 57 0.28 10.47 -1.33
C SER A 57 0.76 9.39 -2.26
N VAL A 58 0.00 9.08 -3.31
CA VAL A 58 0.41 8.12 -4.33
C VAL A 58 1.83 8.45 -4.79
N VAL A 59 2.18 9.74 -4.82
CA VAL A 59 3.53 10.22 -5.07
C VAL A 59 4.51 9.87 -3.95
N GLY A 60 4.17 10.12 -2.68
CA GLY A 60 5.02 9.79 -1.52
C GLY A 60 5.26 8.29 -1.33
N GLU A 61 4.26 7.47 -1.62
CA GLU A 61 4.41 6.02 -1.63
C GLU A 61 5.34 5.61 -2.78
N ARG A 62 5.05 6.03 -4.01
CA ARG A 62 5.90 5.77 -5.18
C ARG A 62 7.34 6.21 -4.93
N TYR A 63 7.55 7.34 -4.26
CA TYR A 63 8.85 7.79 -3.82
C TYR A 63 9.49 6.79 -2.86
N THR A 64 8.80 6.41 -1.78
CA THR A 64 9.29 5.43 -0.80
C THR A 64 9.68 4.10 -1.46
N PHE A 65 8.84 3.58 -2.36
CA PHE A 65 9.15 2.37 -3.12
C PHE A 65 10.33 2.56 -4.07
N SER A 66 10.37 3.67 -4.81
CA SER A 66 11.46 4.00 -5.74
C SER A 66 12.78 4.38 -5.04
N SER A 67 12.75 4.58 -3.72
CA SER A 67 13.93 4.77 -2.88
C SER A 67 14.38 3.46 -2.21
N CYS A 68 13.61 2.38 -2.28
CA CYS A 68 13.97 1.08 -1.70
C CYS A 68 15.09 0.42 -2.50
N ASN A 69 16.33 0.54 -2.03
CA ASN A 69 17.51 -0.09 -2.60
C ASN A 69 17.93 -1.29 -1.75
N GLN A 70 18.52 -2.30 -2.39
CA GLN A 70 19.16 -3.41 -1.67
C GLN A 70 20.32 -2.86 -0.83
N GLN A 71 20.30 -3.12 0.48
CA GLN A 71 21.31 -2.66 1.42
C GLN A 71 22.63 -3.43 1.22
N GLU A 72 23.71 -2.86 1.72
CA GLU A 72 25.00 -3.54 1.76
C GLU A 72 24.88 -4.81 2.61
N ASN A 73 25.28 -5.95 2.04
CA ASN A 73 25.15 -7.29 2.64
C ASN A 73 23.72 -7.81 2.83
N GLU A 74 22.68 -7.14 2.30
CA GLU A 74 21.33 -7.71 2.26
C GLU A 74 21.25 -8.80 1.18
N SER A 75 20.65 -9.95 1.51
CA SER A 75 20.41 -11.00 0.52
C SER A 75 19.38 -10.54 -0.53
N VAL A 76 19.50 -11.03 -1.76
CA VAL A 76 18.51 -10.83 -2.82
C VAL A 76 17.14 -11.33 -2.38
N THR A 77 17.09 -12.43 -1.63
CA THR A 77 15.85 -12.97 -1.06
C THR A 77 15.19 -11.99 -0.10
N ASP A 78 15.94 -11.41 0.85
CA ASP A 78 15.42 -10.42 1.81
C ASP A 78 14.97 -9.15 1.08
N PHE A 79 15.74 -8.71 0.09
CA PHE A 79 15.39 -7.55 -0.72
C PHE A 79 14.08 -7.76 -1.50
N ILE A 80 13.87 -8.94 -2.09
CA ILE A 80 12.59 -9.30 -2.74
C ILE A 80 11.43 -9.25 -1.75
N LEU A 81 11.61 -9.71 -0.51
CA LEU A 81 10.60 -9.64 0.53
C LEU A 81 10.30 -8.19 0.93
N ALA A 82 11.33 -7.34 1.03
CA ALA A 82 11.18 -5.91 1.30
C ALA A 82 10.35 -5.21 0.21
N LEU A 83 10.64 -5.47 -1.08
CA LEU A 83 9.86 -4.94 -2.20
C LEU A 83 8.39 -5.37 -2.14
N LYS A 84 8.13 -6.67 -1.88
CA LYS A 84 6.76 -7.19 -1.74
C LYS A 84 6.03 -6.53 -0.57
N LYS A 85 6.70 -6.34 0.57
CA LYS A 85 6.12 -5.71 1.75
C LYS A 85 5.72 -4.26 1.49
N LEU A 86 6.58 -3.50 0.81
CA LEU A 86 6.31 -2.11 0.44
C LEU A 86 5.17 -1.99 -0.57
N SER A 87 4.92 -3.01 -1.39
CA SER A 87 3.86 -2.97 -2.40
C SER A 87 2.47 -3.40 -1.91
N ILE A 88 2.32 -3.89 -0.67
CA ILE A 88 1.03 -4.41 -0.15
C ILE A 88 -0.08 -3.36 -0.19
N ASN A 89 0.25 -2.11 0.14
CA ASN A 89 -0.73 -1.04 0.27
C ASN A 89 -0.84 -0.16 -0.99
N PHE A 90 -0.13 -0.52 -2.07
CA PHE A 90 -0.11 0.31 -3.27
C PHE A 90 -1.24 -0.03 -4.24
N GLU A 91 -1.82 1.02 -4.80
CA GLU A 91 -2.68 0.95 -5.99
C GLU A 91 -1.86 0.84 -7.28
N PHE A 92 -1.02 -0.19 -7.41
CA PHE A 92 -0.33 -0.47 -8.68
C PHE A 92 -1.23 -1.13 -9.72
N GLY A 93 -2.40 -1.64 -9.31
CA GLY A 93 -3.32 -2.38 -10.16
C GLY A 93 -2.60 -3.51 -10.91
N ASP A 94 -2.92 -3.66 -12.19
CA ASP A 94 -2.37 -4.71 -13.06
C ASP A 94 -0.86 -4.57 -13.32
N SER A 95 -0.27 -3.41 -13.01
CA SER A 95 1.15 -3.12 -13.27
C SER A 95 2.10 -3.56 -12.16
N LEU A 96 1.59 -4.00 -11.00
CA LEU A 96 2.36 -4.33 -9.81
C LEU A 96 3.57 -5.24 -10.11
N LYS A 97 3.33 -6.35 -10.81
CA LYS A 97 4.39 -7.32 -11.12
C LYS A 97 5.48 -6.72 -12.02
N ASN A 98 5.10 -5.86 -12.97
CA ASN A 98 6.07 -5.18 -13.84
C ASN A 98 6.91 -4.19 -13.03
N THR A 99 6.28 -3.39 -12.16
CA THR A 99 7.00 -2.46 -11.28
C THR A 99 7.96 -3.17 -10.33
N LEU A 100 7.54 -4.28 -9.72
CA LEU A 100 8.40 -5.10 -8.86
C LEU A 100 9.61 -5.66 -9.63
N ARG A 101 9.37 -6.23 -10.82
CA ARG A 101 10.42 -6.77 -11.70
C ARG A 101 11.42 -5.70 -12.08
N ASP A 102 10.93 -4.56 -12.58
CA ASP A 102 11.79 -3.48 -13.06
C ASP A 102 12.61 -2.92 -11.90
N ARG A 103 12.01 -2.79 -10.71
CA ARG A 103 12.74 -2.37 -9.52
C ARG A 103 13.86 -3.33 -9.15
N LEU A 104 13.57 -4.63 -9.06
CA LEU A 104 14.57 -5.66 -8.78
C LEU A 104 15.73 -5.60 -9.79
N LEU A 105 15.44 -5.51 -11.08
CA LEU A 105 16.46 -5.41 -12.12
C LEU A 105 17.34 -4.17 -11.98
N ILE A 106 16.77 -3.02 -11.62
CA ILE A 106 17.49 -1.75 -11.52
C ILE A 106 18.44 -1.76 -10.32
N VAL A 107 17.99 -2.22 -9.14
CA VAL A 107 18.70 -1.99 -7.87
C VAL A 107 19.32 -3.24 -7.24
N VAL A 108 19.24 -4.41 -7.86
CA VAL A 108 20.01 -5.57 -7.42
C VAL A 108 21.51 -5.26 -7.45
N GLN A 109 22.20 -5.55 -6.35
CA GLN A 109 23.62 -5.20 -6.15
C GLN A 109 24.56 -6.08 -6.95
N SER A 110 24.26 -7.39 -7.05
CA SER A 110 25.11 -8.34 -7.77
C SER A 110 25.14 -8.04 -9.27
N PRO A 111 26.30 -7.66 -9.84
CA PRO A 111 26.39 -7.38 -11.28
C PRO A 111 26.09 -8.62 -12.12
N ALA A 112 26.48 -9.81 -11.65
CA ALA A 112 26.22 -11.07 -12.34
C ALA A 112 24.71 -11.34 -12.45
N ILE A 113 23.96 -11.17 -11.36
CA ILE A 113 22.49 -11.31 -11.35
C ILE A 113 21.87 -10.26 -12.26
N LYS A 114 22.30 -9.00 -12.17
CA LYS A 114 21.78 -7.91 -13.00
C LYS A 114 21.95 -8.19 -14.49
N THR A 115 23.15 -8.58 -14.92
CA THR A 115 23.45 -8.93 -16.31
C THR A 115 22.61 -10.11 -16.78
N ARG A 116 22.45 -11.14 -15.95
CA ARG A 116 21.61 -12.29 -16.28
C ARG A 116 20.15 -11.89 -16.46
N LEU A 117 19.57 -11.17 -15.50
CA LEU A 117 18.18 -10.71 -15.59
C LEU A 117 17.97 -9.84 -16.83
N PHE A 118 18.90 -8.94 -17.15
CA PHE A 118 18.83 -8.12 -18.36
C PHE A 118 18.89 -8.95 -19.65
N SER A 119 19.72 -10.00 -19.72
CA SER A 119 19.75 -10.89 -20.88
C SER A 119 18.45 -11.68 -21.08
N LEU A 120 17.72 -11.95 -19.98
CA LEU A 120 16.45 -12.66 -20.06
C LEU A 120 15.33 -11.77 -20.61
N THR A 121 15.41 -10.44 -20.49
CA THR A 121 14.41 -9.51 -21.05
C THR A 121 14.47 -9.43 -22.57
N THR A 122 15.64 -9.70 -23.17
CA THR A 122 15.82 -9.67 -24.63
C THR A 122 15.47 -11.00 -25.30
N THR A 123 15.54 -12.09 -24.54
CA THR A 123 15.37 -13.45 -25.06
C THR A 123 14.02 -14.07 -24.68
N THR A 124 13.38 -13.61 -23.61
CA THR A 124 12.12 -14.15 -23.10
C THR A 124 11.26 -13.06 -22.46
N ASP A 125 9.97 -13.33 -22.27
CA ASP A 125 9.16 -12.51 -21.37
C ASP A 125 9.54 -12.80 -19.92
N LEU A 126 10.36 -11.89 -19.36
CA LEU A 126 10.77 -11.92 -17.96
C LEU A 126 9.62 -11.42 -17.10
N THR A 127 8.96 -12.34 -16.39
CA THR A 127 7.94 -12.01 -15.39
C THR A 127 8.58 -11.80 -14.02
N TRP A 128 7.85 -11.16 -13.10
CA TRP A 128 8.28 -11.01 -11.70
C TRP A 128 8.69 -12.35 -11.06
N ASP A 129 7.87 -13.37 -11.23
CA ASP A 129 8.07 -14.68 -10.61
C ASP A 129 9.33 -15.39 -11.17
N LYS A 130 9.58 -15.26 -12.49
CA LYS A 130 10.80 -15.74 -13.14
C LYS A 130 12.03 -14.98 -12.68
N ALA A 131 11.94 -13.64 -12.59
CA ALA A 131 13.05 -12.80 -12.12
C ALA A 131 13.46 -13.14 -10.69
N CYS A 132 12.49 -13.36 -9.79
CA CYS A 132 12.76 -13.81 -8.42
C CYS A 132 13.48 -15.17 -8.43
N SER A 133 12.92 -16.16 -9.14
CA SER A 133 13.45 -17.52 -9.16
C SER A 133 14.90 -17.57 -9.67
N GLU A 134 15.19 -16.85 -10.77
CA GLU A 134 16.53 -16.78 -11.34
C GLU A 134 17.52 -16.08 -10.38
N ALA A 135 17.11 -14.94 -9.82
CA ALA A 135 17.97 -14.16 -8.94
C ALA A 135 18.32 -14.95 -7.66
N GLN A 136 17.36 -15.66 -7.08
CA GLN A 136 17.56 -16.51 -5.91
C GLN A 136 18.41 -17.73 -6.24
N ALA A 137 18.21 -18.37 -7.40
CA ALA A 137 19.03 -19.50 -7.83
C ALA A 137 20.50 -19.10 -8.01
N MET A 138 20.76 -17.92 -8.57
CA MET A 138 22.11 -17.38 -8.72
C MET A 138 22.75 -16.98 -7.39
N GLU A 139 21.97 -16.41 -6.47
CA GLU A 139 22.44 -16.12 -5.10
C GLU A 139 22.87 -17.40 -4.39
N LEU A 140 22.06 -18.46 -4.45
CA LEU A 140 22.40 -19.77 -3.86
C LEU A 140 23.63 -20.41 -4.49
N ALA A 141 23.82 -20.25 -5.81
CA ALA A 141 24.99 -20.80 -6.51
C ALA A 141 26.30 -20.03 -6.25
N ALA A 142 26.21 -18.83 -5.67
CA ALA A 142 27.36 -17.98 -5.33
C ALA A 142 27.81 -18.14 -3.86
N GLN A 143 27.05 -18.90 -3.05
CA GLN A 143 27.40 -19.30 -1.67
C GLN A 143 28.31 -20.52 -1.68
#